data_AF-A0A2M8S9V9-F1
#
_entry.id   AF-A0A2M8S9V9-F1
#
_cell.length_a   1.000
_cell.length_b   1.000
_cell.length_c   1.000
_cell.angle_alpha   90.00
_cell.angle_beta   90.00
_cell.angle_gamma   90.00
#
_symmetry.space_group_name_H-M   'P 1'
#
loop_
_entity.id
_entity.type
_entity.pdbx_description
1 polymer ?
#
loop_
_entity_poly.entity_id
_entity_poly.type
_entity_poly.pdbx_seq_one_letter_code
_entity_poly.pdbx_strand_id
1 'polypeptide(L)'
;SGGAIDIRKERGELEELAKSFKSLGKIACTPVSAGGVPAEWILPAGITAGRVVLYLHGGSYIAGSINSHRALAANIAAAAGARALVLDYRLAPEHPFPAALEDALAAYRWLLAVGAPADKIYVAGDLAGGGLAAALLLALREAGDPLPSAAILLSALTDMAFTGESLKTKAKVDLIVDFGKESQFAPLY
;
A
#
# COMPACT_ATOMS: atom_id res chain seq x y z
N SER A 1 -12.06 -27.11 4.42
CA SER A 1 -11.84 -27.33 5.87
C SER A 1 -11.27 -26.04 6.45
N GLY A 2 -12.14 -25.18 6.99
CA GLY A 2 -11.75 -23.86 7.49
C GLY A 2 -11.22 -23.94 8.92
N GLY A 3 -9.90 -23.98 9.07
CA GLY A 3 -9.25 -23.65 10.34
C GLY A 3 -9.23 -22.13 10.53
N ALA A 4 -9.14 -21.68 11.78
CA ALA A 4 -8.94 -20.26 12.08
C ALA A 4 -7.66 -19.75 11.39
N ILE A 5 -7.72 -18.52 10.85
CA ILE A 5 -6.56 -17.88 10.22
C ILE A 5 -5.41 -17.76 11.23
N ASP A 6 -4.21 -18.12 10.79
CA ASP A 6 -2.96 -17.78 11.48
C ASP A 6 -2.32 -16.55 10.83
N ILE A 7 -2.60 -15.36 11.39
CA ILE A 7 -2.10 -14.08 10.86
C ILE A 7 -0.56 -14.06 10.79
N ARG A 8 0.13 -14.71 11.73
CA ARG A 8 1.60 -14.77 11.72
C ARG A 8 2.10 -15.58 10.53
N LYS A 9 1.42 -16.69 10.22
CA LYS A 9 1.71 -17.49 9.04
C LYS A 9 1.47 -16.68 7.76
N GLU A 10 0.34 -15.97 7.65
CA GLU A 10 0.00 -15.14 6.50
C GLU A 10 1.04 -14.04 6.25
N ARG A 11 1.46 -13.33 7.31
CA ARG A 11 2.54 -12.35 7.25
C ARG A 11 3.85 -12.98 6.78
N GLY A 12 4.21 -14.15 7.33
CA GLY A 12 5.43 -14.87 6.95
C GLY A 12 5.44 -15.34 5.49
N GLU A 13 4.32 -15.88 4.99
CA GLU A 13 4.21 -16.34 3.60
C GLU A 13 4.40 -15.19 2.60
N LEU A 14 3.84 -14.01 2.89
CA LEU A 14 4.01 -12.83 2.03
C LEU A 14 5.47 -12.32 2.05
N GLU A 15 6.14 -12.35 3.20
CA GLU A 15 7.57 -12.00 3.30
C GLU A 15 8.47 -12.99 2.54
N GLU A 16 8.16 -14.29 2.60
CA GLU A 16 8.90 -15.30 1.84
C GLU A 16 8.69 -15.14 0.34
N LEU A 17 7.45 -14.90 -0.10
CA LEU A 17 7.13 -14.64 -1.51
C LEU A 17 7.90 -13.41 -2.01
N ALA A 18 8.00 -12.36 -1.19
CA ALA A 18 8.66 -11.13 -1.56
C ALA A 18 10.15 -11.28 -1.91
N LYS A 19 10.84 -12.29 -1.39
CA LYS A 19 12.25 -12.58 -1.73
C LYS A 19 12.43 -12.91 -3.22
N SER A 20 11.36 -13.30 -3.90
CA SER A 20 11.36 -13.60 -5.33
C SER A 20 11.27 -12.35 -6.20
N PHE A 21 10.78 -11.23 -5.65
CA PHE A 21 10.70 -9.96 -6.35
C PHE A 21 12.00 -9.17 -6.18
N LYS A 22 12.47 -8.60 -7.30
CA LYS A 22 13.68 -7.76 -7.32
C LYS A 22 13.37 -6.44 -8.00
N SER A 23 14.02 -5.39 -7.52
CA SER A 23 14.06 -4.14 -8.28
C SER A 23 14.81 -4.38 -9.60
N LEU A 24 14.33 -3.77 -10.68
CA LEU A 24 14.94 -3.89 -12.01
C LEU A 24 16.27 -3.14 -12.13
N GLY A 25 16.56 -2.26 -11.18
CA GLY A 25 17.80 -1.50 -11.09
C GLY A 25 18.28 -1.34 -9.65
N LYS A 26 19.43 -0.67 -9.50
CA LYS A 26 19.98 -0.31 -8.19
C LYS A 26 19.07 0.70 -7.50
N ILE A 27 18.86 0.50 -6.20
CA ILE A 27 18.07 1.39 -5.35
C ILE A 27 18.87 1.77 -4.10
N ALA A 28 18.69 2.99 -3.62
CA ALA A 28 19.07 3.37 -2.26
C ALA A 28 17.82 3.36 -1.38
N CYS A 29 17.95 2.82 -0.16
CA CYS A 29 16.87 2.71 0.81
C CYS A 29 17.24 3.51 2.05
N THR A 30 16.32 4.32 2.58
CA THR A 30 16.57 5.14 3.76
C THR A 30 15.34 5.16 4.67
N PRO A 31 15.40 4.53 5.85
CA PRO A 31 14.31 4.56 6.82
C PRO A 31 13.98 6.00 7.26
N VAL A 32 12.71 6.27 7.50
CA VAL A 32 12.22 7.57 7.96
C VAL A 32 10.94 7.40 8.79
N SER A 33 10.66 8.35 9.69
CA SER A 33 9.33 8.48 10.31
C SER A 33 8.53 9.55 9.56
N ALA A 34 7.52 9.11 8.82
CA ALA A 34 6.62 9.96 8.05
C ALA A 34 5.42 10.37 8.91
N GLY A 35 5.55 11.48 9.64
CA GLY A 35 4.47 11.96 10.51
C GLY A 35 4.20 11.04 11.70
N GLY A 36 5.21 10.34 12.20
CA GLY A 36 5.08 9.34 13.27
C GLY A 36 4.93 7.90 12.78
N VAL A 37 4.67 7.70 11.48
CA VAL A 37 4.52 6.36 10.89
C VAL A 37 5.86 5.87 10.33
N PRO A 38 6.30 4.64 10.62
CA PRO A 38 7.50 4.09 10.00
C PRO A 38 7.35 4.00 8.47
N ALA A 39 8.38 4.39 7.75
CA ALA A 39 8.41 4.38 6.30
C ALA A 39 9.85 4.22 5.79
N GLU A 40 10.00 3.99 4.48
CA GLU A 40 11.30 3.95 3.83
C GLU A 40 11.28 4.72 2.52
N TRP A 41 12.25 5.62 2.36
CA TRP A 41 12.54 6.23 1.08
C TRP A 41 13.25 5.23 0.18
N ILE A 42 12.69 5.01 -1.01
CA ILE A 42 13.29 4.21 -2.07
C ILE A 42 13.65 5.15 -3.22
N LEU A 43 14.95 5.24 -3.51
CA LEU A 43 15.49 6.07 -4.58
C LEU A 43 16.14 5.19 -5.66
N PRO A 44 15.49 5.02 -6.83
CA PRO A 44 16.12 4.38 -7.98
C PRO A 44 17.33 5.16 -8.49
N ALA A 45 18.38 4.46 -8.91
CA ALA A 45 19.58 5.08 -9.45
C ALA A 45 19.27 5.93 -10.70
N GLY A 46 19.90 7.11 -10.80
CA GLY A 46 19.73 8.02 -11.94
C GLY A 46 18.51 8.94 -11.86
N ILE A 47 17.69 8.84 -10.81
CA ILE A 47 16.55 9.73 -10.59
C ILE A 47 16.94 10.91 -9.71
N THR A 48 16.57 12.13 -10.12
CA THR A 48 16.67 13.34 -9.29
C THR A 48 15.36 13.55 -8.52
N ALA A 49 15.49 13.93 -7.25
CA ALA A 49 14.35 14.12 -6.37
C ALA A 49 13.50 15.32 -6.84
N GLY A 50 12.22 15.07 -7.11
CA GLY A 50 11.27 16.10 -7.51
C GLY A 50 9.83 15.59 -7.55
N ARG A 51 9.63 14.33 -7.96
CA ARG A 51 8.36 13.59 -7.85
C ARG A 51 8.43 12.57 -6.73
N VAL A 52 7.32 12.39 -6.02
CA VAL A 52 7.18 11.41 -4.92
C VAL A 52 6.01 10.49 -5.19
N VAL A 53 6.26 9.19 -5.12
CA VAL A 53 5.20 8.17 -5.02
C VAL A 53 5.02 7.81 -3.55
N LEU A 54 3.91 8.18 -2.93
CA LEU A 54 3.49 7.59 -1.66
C LEU A 54 2.91 6.21 -1.96
N TYR A 55 3.59 5.16 -1.54
CA TYR A 55 3.21 3.78 -1.82
C TYR A 55 2.57 3.14 -0.59
N LEU A 56 1.35 2.63 -0.75
CA LEU A 56 0.56 1.92 0.25
C LEU A 56 0.48 0.45 -0.18
N HIS A 57 1.10 -0.44 0.59
CA HIS A 57 1.23 -1.85 0.21
C HIS A 57 -0.09 -2.63 0.29
N GLY A 58 -0.19 -3.74 -0.44
CA GLY A 58 -1.27 -4.73 -0.29
C GLY A 58 -1.08 -5.65 0.92
N GLY A 59 -1.93 -6.68 1.02
CA GLY A 59 -1.92 -7.66 2.13
C GLY A 59 -3.19 -7.62 3.01
N SER A 60 -4.33 -7.26 2.42
CA SER A 60 -5.66 -7.34 3.06
C SER A 60 -5.76 -6.66 4.42
N TYR A 61 -4.99 -5.58 4.64
CA TYR A 61 -4.86 -4.82 5.89
C TYR A 61 -4.34 -5.62 7.11
N ILE A 62 -4.00 -6.90 6.95
CA ILE A 62 -3.50 -7.77 8.01
C ILE A 62 -2.04 -8.18 7.83
N ALA A 63 -1.52 -8.04 6.61
CA ALA A 63 -0.16 -8.38 6.20
C ALA A 63 0.41 -7.33 5.24
N GLY A 64 1.66 -7.54 4.84
CA GLY A 64 2.44 -6.61 4.03
C GLY A 64 3.36 -5.77 4.90
N SER A 65 4.32 -5.12 4.24
CA SER A 65 5.37 -4.34 4.87
C SER A 65 6.15 -3.56 3.81
N ILE A 66 7.06 -2.70 4.25
CA ILE A 66 8.09 -2.14 3.38
C ILE A 66 8.84 -3.24 2.62
N ASN A 67 9.25 -4.31 3.31
CA ASN A 67 10.07 -5.35 2.70
C ASN A 67 9.34 -6.08 1.57
N SER A 68 8.08 -6.44 1.82
CA SER A 68 7.29 -7.22 0.87
C SER A 68 7.03 -6.49 -0.44
N HIS A 69 6.96 -5.15 -0.42
CA HIS A 69 6.58 -4.34 -1.58
C HIS A 69 7.69 -3.42 -2.10
N ARG A 70 8.88 -3.42 -1.46
CA ARG A 70 10.03 -2.58 -1.86
C ARG A 70 10.36 -2.68 -3.34
N ALA A 71 10.42 -3.91 -3.88
CA ALA A 71 10.75 -4.15 -5.28
C ALA A 71 9.71 -3.56 -6.23
N LEU A 72 8.41 -3.71 -5.93
CA LEU A 72 7.33 -3.17 -6.75
C LEU A 72 7.31 -1.64 -6.70
N ALA A 73 7.38 -1.06 -5.49
CA ALA A 73 7.45 0.39 -5.31
C ALA A 73 8.68 1.00 -6.01
N ALA A 74 9.83 0.35 -5.92
CA ALA A 74 11.05 0.75 -6.64
C ALA A 74 10.84 0.79 -8.17
N ASN A 75 10.22 -0.24 -8.73
CA ASN A 75 10.01 -0.35 -10.18
C ASN A 75 9.01 0.70 -10.68
N ILE A 76 7.94 0.96 -9.92
CA ILE A 76 6.98 2.03 -10.21
C ILE A 76 7.66 3.39 -10.14
N ALA A 77 8.44 3.64 -9.08
CA ALA A 77 9.18 4.89 -8.91
C ALA A 77 10.18 5.13 -10.06
N ALA A 78 10.91 4.10 -10.46
CA ALA A 78 11.85 4.17 -11.58
C ALA A 78 11.14 4.50 -12.90
N ALA A 79 10.03 3.82 -13.19
CA ALA A 79 9.23 4.08 -14.40
C ALA A 79 8.61 5.48 -14.41
N ALA A 80 8.26 6.03 -13.24
CA ALA A 80 7.70 7.37 -13.09
C ALA A 80 8.75 8.51 -13.07
N GLY A 81 10.04 8.16 -13.02
CA GLY A 81 11.11 9.12 -12.74
C GLY A 81 10.94 9.81 -11.39
N ALA A 82 10.60 9.05 -10.36
CA ALA A 82 10.28 9.51 -9.02
C ALA A 82 11.08 8.75 -7.95
N ARG A 83 11.07 9.27 -6.71
CA ARG A 83 11.37 8.46 -5.51
C ARG A 83 10.06 7.92 -4.92
N ALA A 84 10.10 6.77 -4.25
CA ALA A 84 8.96 6.27 -3.49
C ALA A 84 9.16 6.44 -1.99
N LEU A 85 8.08 6.77 -1.29
CA LEU A 85 7.95 6.61 0.16
C LEU A 85 7.05 5.40 0.39
N VAL A 86 7.60 4.29 0.84
CA VAL A 86 6.82 3.09 1.18
C VAL A 86 6.43 3.18 2.65
N LEU A 87 5.14 3.18 2.93
CA LEU A 87 4.61 3.34 4.28
C LEU A 87 4.42 1.96 4.95
N ASP A 88 4.87 1.81 6.19
CA ASP A 88 4.63 0.65 7.05
C ASP A 88 3.45 0.97 7.97
N TYR A 89 2.25 1.07 7.39
CA TYR A 89 1.06 1.50 8.12
C TYR A 89 0.57 0.41 9.08
N ARG A 90 -0.11 0.82 10.15
CA ARG A 90 -0.66 -0.09 11.17
C ARG A 90 -1.64 -1.11 10.58
N LEU A 91 -1.49 -2.38 10.97
CA LEU A 91 -2.25 -3.51 10.48
C LEU A 91 -3.24 -4.06 11.51
N ALA A 92 -4.33 -4.62 11.01
CA ALA A 92 -5.25 -5.44 11.79
C ALA A 92 -4.63 -6.82 12.11
N PRO A 93 -5.09 -7.48 13.19
CA PRO A 93 -6.10 -7.05 14.15
C PRO A 93 -5.57 -6.14 15.27
N GLU A 94 -4.25 -5.93 15.37
CA GLU A 94 -3.65 -5.11 16.42
C GLU A 94 -4.14 -3.65 16.34
N HIS A 95 -4.38 -3.18 15.11
CA HIS A 95 -4.86 -1.85 14.80
C HIS A 95 -5.94 -1.93 13.70
N PRO A 96 -7.22 -2.15 14.06
CA PRO A 96 -8.30 -2.24 13.10
C PRO A 96 -8.59 -0.89 12.43
N PHE A 97 -9.54 -0.88 11.48
CA PHE A 97 -10.04 0.35 10.86
C PHE A 97 -10.44 1.39 11.94
N PRO A 98 -10.06 2.67 11.79
CA PRO A 98 -9.45 3.32 10.62
C PRO A 98 -7.92 3.52 10.70
N ALA A 99 -7.18 2.75 11.50
CA ALA A 99 -5.76 3.02 11.80
C ALA A 99 -4.88 3.19 10.54
N ALA A 100 -5.04 2.33 9.53
CA ALA A 100 -4.29 2.44 8.28
C ALA A 100 -4.57 3.75 7.53
N LEU A 101 -5.81 4.24 7.55
CA LEU A 101 -6.20 5.51 6.92
C LEU A 101 -5.63 6.72 7.67
N GLU A 102 -5.64 6.68 9.00
CA GLU A 102 -5.01 7.71 9.83
C GLU A 102 -3.50 7.82 9.53
N ASP A 103 -2.82 6.68 9.39
CA ASP A 103 -1.40 6.64 9.07
C ASP A 103 -1.11 7.17 7.65
N ALA A 104 -1.94 6.81 6.67
CA ALA A 104 -1.83 7.32 5.31
C ALA A 104 -2.03 8.85 5.25
N LEU A 105 -2.99 9.39 6.01
CA LEU A 105 -3.20 10.84 6.16
C LEU A 105 -2.00 11.52 6.83
N ALA A 106 -1.47 10.94 7.90
CA ALA A 106 -0.31 11.45 8.61
C ALA A 106 0.92 11.52 7.69
N ALA A 107 1.17 10.46 6.93
CA ALA A 107 2.28 10.40 5.98
C ALA A 107 2.11 11.39 4.82
N TYR A 108 0.89 11.53 4.27
CA TYR A 108 0.62 12.49 3.20
C TYR A 108 0.82 13.94 3.67
N ARG A 109 0.26 14.31 4.82
CA ARG A 109 0.44 15.64 5.40
C ARG A 109 1.90 15.90 5.78
N TRP A 110 2.62 14.88 6.23
CA TRP A 110 4.06 14.97 6.46
C TRP A 110 4.83 15.27 5.18
N LEU A 111 4.48 14.65 4.05
CA LEU A 111 5.09 14.96 2.75
C LEU A 111 4.92 16.44 2.39
N LEU A 112 3.71 16.99 2.56
CA LEU A 112 3.46 18.41 2.36
C LEU A 112 4.30 19.28 3.29
N ALA A 113 4.37 18.92 4.58
CA ALA A 113 5.10 19.67 5.59
C ALA A 113 6.62 19.69 5.36
N VAL A 114 7.20 18.61 4.81
CA VAL A 114 8.62 18.56 4.41
C VAL A 114 8.88 19.16 3.03
N GLY A 115 7.89 19.83 2.43
CA GLY A 115 8.05 20.64 1.23
C GLY A 115 7.85 19.88 -0.09
N ALA A 116 7.27 18.67 -0.08
CA ALA A 116 6.85 18.03 -1.33
C ALA A 116 5.59 18.74 -1.86
N PRO A 117 5.64 19.37 -3.06
CA PRO A 117 4.45 20.01 -3.63
C PRO A 117 3.38 18.96 -3.95
N ALA A 118 2.13 19.25 -3.62
CA ALA A 118 0.99 18.34 -3.86
C ALA A 118 0.88 17.88 -5.32
N ASP A 119 1.15 18.78 -6.28
CA ASP A 119 1.15 18.50 -7.73
C ASP A 119 2.33 17.60 -8.19
N LYS A 120 3.27 17.29 -7.30
CA LYS A 120 4.38 16.34 -7.49
C LYS A 120 4.27 15.08 -6.64
N ILE A 121 3.21 14.95 -5.83
CA ILE A 121 2.91 13.73 -5.09
C ILE A 121 1.94 12.88 -5.91
N TYR A 122 2.24 11.59 -5.98
CA TYR A 122 1.40 10.56 -6.58
C TYR A 122 1.14 9.51 -5.51
N VAL A 123 -0.11 9.07 -5.35
CA VAL A 123 -0.44 7.99 -4.43
C VAL A 123 -0.58 6.71 -5.23
N ALA A 124 0.05 5.63 -4.80
CA ALA A 124 -0.07 4.34 -5.45
C ALA A 124 -0.27 3.24 -4.40
N GLY A 125 -1.00 2.20 -4.77
CA GLY A 125 -1.13 1.03 -3.92
C GLY A 125 -1.78 -0.13 -4.65
N ASP A 126 -1.55 -1.33 -4.12
CA ASP A 126 -2.08 -2.57 -4.66
C ASP A 126 -3.03 -3.25 -3.68
N LEU A 127 -4.05 -3.94 -4.20
CA LEU A 127 -5.03 -4.67 -3.40
C LEU A 127 -5.63 -3.78 -2.29
N ALA A 128 -5.41 -4.11 -1.02
CA ALA A 128 -5.82 -3.31 0.14
C ALA A 128 -5.22 -1.91 0.12
N GLY A 129 -3.93 -1.76 -0.21
CA GLY A 129 -3.28 -0.46 -0.38
C GLY A 129 -3.86 0.37 -1.52
N GLY A 130 -4.38 -0.28 -2.57
CA GLY A 130 -5.16 0.38 -3.62
C GLY A 130 -6.50 0.92 -3.10
N GLY A 131 -7.20 0.14 -2.27
CA GLY A 131 -8.38 0.61 -1.54
C GLY A 131 -8.07 1.78 -0.61
N LEU A 132 -6.96 1.68 0.14
CA LEU A 132 -6.49 2.70 1.05
C LEU A 132 -6.11 4.00 0.33
N ALA A 133 -5.50 3.90 -0.86
CA ALA A 133 -5.21 5.05 -1.71
C ALA A 133 -6.49 5.79 -2.12
N ALA A 134 -7.54 5.06 -2.50
CA ALA A 134 -8.83 5.66 -2.81
C ALA A 134 -9.48 6.32 -1.57
N ALA A 135 -9.45 5.65 -0.42
CA ALA A 135 -9.95 6.19 0.84
C ALA A 135 -9.21 7.46 1.27
N LEU A 136 -7.87 7.48 1.12
CA LEU A 136 -7.03 8.64 1.39
C LEU A 136 -7.45 9.84 0.54
N LEU A 137 -7.66 9.67 -0.77
CA LEU A 137 -8.10 10.77 -1.64
C LEU A 137 -9.44 11.37 -1.20
N LEU A 138 -10.40 10.53 -0.81
CA LEU A 138 -11.69 10.97 -0.31
C LEU A 138 -11.53 11.77 0.98
N ALA A 139 -10.75 11.24 1.92
CA ALA A 139 -10.50 11.89 3.20
C ALA A 139 -9.76 13.23 3.05
N LEU A 140 -8.76 13.32 2.17
CA LEU A 140 -8.05 14.57 1.86
C LEU A 140 -9.01 15.62 1.29
N ARG A 141 -9.86 15.21 0.33
CA ARG A 141 -10.87 16.10 -0.26
C ARG A 141 -11.84 16.62 0.78
N GLU A 142 -12.34 15.76 1.66
CA GLU A 142 -13.29 16.12 2.73
C GLU A 142 -12.66 17.05 3.78
N ALA A 143 -11.37 16.86 4.07
CA ALA A 143 -10.62 17.73 4.97
C ALA A 143 -10.21 19.08 4.34
N GLY A 144 -10.35 19.24 3.03
CA GLY A 144 -9.88 20.43 2.30
C GLY A 144 -8.35 20.47 2.11
N ASP A 145 -7.67 19.33 2.26
CA ASP A 145 -6.24 19.23 2.01
C ASP A 145 -5.94 19.32 0.50
N PRO A 146 -4.76 19.85 0.09
CA PRO A 146 -4.30 19.76 -1.29
C PRO A 146 -4.28 18.30 -1.75
N LEU A 147 -4.84 18.03 -2.93
CA LEU A 147 -4.86 16.67 -3.49
C LEU A 147 -3.55 16.34 -4.22
N PRO A 148 -3.13 15.06 -4.23
CA PRO A 148 -2.00 14.62 -5.07
C PRO A 148 -2.31 14.81 -6.56
N SER A 149 -1.25 14.81 -7.36
CA SER A 149 -1.31 14.90 -8.83
C SER A 149 -2.16 13.77 -9.46
N ALA A 150 -2.03 12.54 -8.95
CA ALA A 150 -2.84 11.40 -9.36
C ALA A 150 -2.81 10.27 -8.32
N ALA A 151 -3.72 9.31 -8.47
CA ALA A 151 -3.68 8.02 -7.80
C ALA A 151 -3.60 6.85 -8.79
N ILE A 152 -2.80 5.84 -8.46
CA ILE A 152 -2.60 4.61 -9.24
C ILE A 152 -3.07 3.42 -8.40
N LEU A 153 -4.20 2.83 -8.80
CA LEU A 153 -4.87 1.77 -8.05
C LEU A 153 -4.67 0.42 -8.74
N LEU A 154 -3.83 -0.45 -8.18
CA LEU A 154 -3.50 -1.75 -8.76
C LEU A 154 -4.39 -2.83 -8.14
N SER A 155 -5.33 -3.40 -8.90
CA SER A 155 -6.24 -4.46 -8.42
C SER A 155 -6.92 -4.12 -7.08
N ALA A 156 -7.40 -2.87 -6.94
CA ALA A 156 -7.79 -2.32 -5.64
C ALA A 156 -8.98 -3.04 -5.00
N LEU A 157 -8.82 -3.40 -3.72
CA LEU A 157 -9.89 -3.88 -2.85
C LEU A 157 -10.72 -2.69 -2.36
N THR A 158 -11.87 -2.48 -2.98
CA THR A 158 -12.74 -1.32 -2.71
C THR A 158 -14.09 -1.69 -2.09
N ASP A 159 -14.36 -2.98 -1.95
CA ASP A 159 -15.58 -3.52 -1.35
C ASP A 159 -15.23 -4.62 -0.33
N MET A 160 -15.24 -4.26 0.96
CA MET A 160 -14.99 -5.19 2.07
C MET A 160 -16.16 -6.14 2.34
N ALA A 161 -17.34 -5.89 1.76
CA ALA A 161 -18.47 -6.81 1.79
C ALA A 161 -18.36 -7.90 0.70
N PHE A 162 -17.36 -7.79 -0.18
CA PHE A 162 -17.05 -8.78 -1.22
C PHE A 162 -18.28 -9.17 -2.05
N THR A 163 -19.02 -8.17 -2.52
CA THR A 163 -20.30 -8.35 -3.23
C THR A 163 -20.15 -8.47 -4.74
N GLY A 164 -18.96 -8.19 -5.28
CA GLY A 164 -18.67 -8.24 -6.72
C GLY A 164 -18.86 -9.63 -7.34
N GLU A 165 -19.61 -9.71 -8.44
CA GLU A 165 -19.86 -10.97 -9.16
C GLU A 165 -18.59 -11.64 -9.72
N SER A 166 -17.51 -10.86 -9.91
CA SER A 166 -16.20 -11.35 -10.32
C SER A 166 -15.63 -12.40 -9.36
N LEU A 167 -15.94 -12.32 -8.07
CA LEU A 167 -15.52 -13.31 -7.06
C LEU A 167 -16.07 -14.70 -7.36
N LYS A 168 -17.23 -14.79 -8.04
CA LYS A 168 -17.79 -16.07 -8.50
C LYS A 168 -17.32 -16.40 -9.92
N THR A 169 -17.41 -15.45 -10.84
CA THR A 169 -17.17 -15.70 -12.27
C THR A 169 -15.69 -15.87 -12.62
N LYS A 170 -14.77 -15.36 -11.80
CA LYS A 170 -13.32 -15.46 -11.99
C LYS A 170 -12.62 -16.39 -11.00
N ALA A 171 -13.34 -16.98 -10.05
CA ALA A 171 -12.79 -17.89 -9.03
C ALA A 171 -11.88 -19.00 -9.58
N LYS A 172 -12.16 -19.53 -10.78
CA LYS A 172 -11.40 -20.62 -11.39
C LYS A 172 -10.09 -20.19 -12.07
N VAL A 173 -9.94 -18.89 -12.34
CA VAL A 173 -8.80 -18.33 -13.07
C VAL A 173 -7.97 -17.36 -12.24
N ASP A 174 -8.49 -16.94 -11.08
CA ASP A 174 -7.73 -16.18 -10.09
C ASP A 174 -6.79 -17.11 -9.34
N LEU A 175 -5.49 -16.83 -9.42
CA LEU A 175 -4.44 -17.64 -8.79
C LEU A 175 -4.00 -17.08 -7.43
N ILE A 176 -4.51 -15.91 -7.05
CA ILE A 176 -4.05 -15.17 -5.87
C ILE A 176 -5.19 -14.96 -4.89
N VAL A 177 -6.34 -14.46 -5.36
CA VAL A 177 -7.46 -14.11 -4.49
C VAL A 177 -8.38 -15.31 -4.30
N ASP A 178 -8.41 -15.84 -3.07
CA ASP A 178 -9.38 -16.83 -2.63
C ASP A 178 -10.43 -16.18 -1.70
N PHE A 179 -11.67 -16.10 -2.17
CA PHE A 179 -12.79 -15.54 -1.40
C PHE A 179 -12.97 -16.24 -0.03
N GLY A 180 -12.75 -17.55 0.05
CA GLY A 180 -12.87 -18.28 1.31
C GLY A 180 -11.86 -17.81 2.36
N LYS A 181 -10.71 -17.28 1.92
CA LYS A 181 -9.65 -16.74 2.76
C LYS A 181 -9.87 -15.25 3.04
N GLU A 182 -10.12 -14.45 2.01
CA GLU A 182 -10.35 -12.99 2.12
C GLU A 182 -11.56 -12.63 2.99
N SER A 183 -12.65 -13.40 2.90
CA SER A 183 -13.85 -13.19 3.71
C SER A 183 -13.61 -13.40 5.21
N GLN A 184 -12.54 -14.10 5.59
CA GLN A 184 -12.14 -14.26 6.98
C GLN A 184 -11.20 -13.12 7.45
N PHE A 185 -10.56 -12.37 6.54
CA PHE A 185 -9.75 -11.19 6.88
C PHE A 185 -10.60 -9.94 7.09
N ALA A 186 -11.65 -9.74 6.28
CA ALA A 186 -12.47 -8.53 6.36
C ALA A 186 -13.01 -8.21 7.77
N PRO A 187 -13.48 -9.18 8.58
CA PRO A 187 -13.97 -8.87 9.92
C PRO A 187 -12.88 -8.41 10.92
N LEU A 188 -11.60 -8.58 10.58
CA LEU A 188 -10.48 -8.13 11.43
C LEU A 188 -10.14 -6.65 11.20
N TYR A 189 -10.50 -6.13 10.03
CA TYR A 189 -10.29 -4.73 9.64
C TYR A 189 -11.52 -3.91 10.01
#